data_AF-A0AA97GT84-F1
#
_entry.id   AF-A0AA97GT84-F1
#
_cell.length_a   1.000
_cell.length_b   1.000
_cell.length_c   1.000
_cell.angle_alpha   90.00
_cell.angle_beta   90.00
_cell.angle_gamma   90.00
#
_symmetry.space_group_name_H-M   'P 1'
#
loop_
_entity.id
_entity.type
_entity.pdbx_description
1 polymer ?
#
loop_
_entity_poly.entity_id
_entity_poly.type
_entity_poly.pdbx_seq_one_letter_code
_entity_poly.pdbx_strand_id
1 'polypeptide(L)' 'MPYYDEIIEKVDRLIGENSVHHMNEMLMQLSHDPQLNEDQRFTQQQRLREAIFAHHNV' A
#
# COMPACT_ATOMS: atom_id res chain seq x y z
N MET A 1 -16.44 -0.58 -2.71
CA MET A 1 -16.28 -1.75 -3.62
C MET A 1 -15.47 -2.73 -2.80
N PRO A 2 -15.97 -3.96 -2.58
CA PRO A 2 -15.37 -4.89 -1.60
C PRO A 2 -13.85 -5.03 -1.78
N TYR A 3 -13.39 -5.10 -3.04
CA TYR A 3 -11.97 -5.20 -3.35
C TYR A 3 -11.12 -4.00 -2.87
N TYR A 4 -11.59 -2.76 -3.04
CA TYR A 4 -10.82 -1.60 -2.59
C TYR A 4 -10.72 -1.54 -1.05
N ASP A 5 -11.80 -1.94 -0.37
CA ASP A 5 -11.84 -2.00 1.08
C ASP A 5 -10.88 -3.10 1.61
N GLU A 6 -10.81 -4.25 0.94
CA GLU A 6 -9.80 -5.30 1.22
C GLU A 6 -8.36 -4.81 1.04
N ILE A 7 -8.10 -4.01 -0.01
CA ILE A 7 -6.78 -3.43 -0.24
C ILE A 7 -6.40 -2.45 0.87
N ILE A 8 -7.35 -1.64 1.35
CA ILE A 8 -7.12 -0.74 2.49
C ILE A 8 -6.72 -1.53 3.74
N GLU A 9 -7.48 -2.56 4.10
CA GLU A 9 -7.18 -3.40 5.27
C GLU A 9 -5.81 -4.09 5.15
N LYS A 10 -5.46 -4.55 3.95
CA LYS A 10 -4.15 -5.15 3.68
C LYS A 10 -3.02 -4.13 3.83
N VAL A 11 -3.18 -2.93 3.28
CA VAL A 11 -2.19 -1.83 3.42
C VAL A 11 -2.00 -1.48 4.90
N ASP A 12 -3.09 -1.34 5.64
CA ASP A 12 -3.04 -1.01 7.08
C ASP A 12 -2.31 -2.08 7.88
N ARG A 13 -2.55 -3.35 7.56
CA ARG A 13 -1.83 -4.47 8.18
C ARG A 13 -0.32 -4.41 7.88
N LEU A 14 0.06 -4.19 6.62
CA LEU A 14 1.47 -4.14 6.23
C LEU A 14 2.22 -2.97 6.88
N ILE A 15 1.56 -1.82 7.03
CA ILE A 15 2.09 -0.67 7.77
C ILE A 15 2.26 -1.04 9.25
N GLY A 16 1.27 -1.70 9.85
CA GLY A 16 1.35 -2.17 11.24
C GLY A 16 2.43 -3.22 11.49
N GLU A 17 2.70 -4.09 10.51
CA GLU A 17 3.79 -5.07 10.54
C GLU A 17 5.18 -4.43 10.43
N ASN A 18 5.26 -3.17 9.98
CA ASN A 18 6.52 -2.43 9.82
C ASN A 18 7.55 -3.19 8.95
N SER A 19 7.07 -3.91 7.92
CA SER A 19 7.92 -4.64 6.97
C SER A 19 8.07 -3.84 5.68
N VAL A 20 9.17 -3.10 5.55
CA VAL A 20 9.49 -2.33 4.32
C VAL A 20 9.53 -3.25 3.09
N HIS A 21 9.94 -4.51 3.26
CA HIS A 21 9.92 -5.49 2.19
C HIS A 21 8.49 -5.76 1.69
N HIS A 22 7.56 -6.10 2.59
CA HIS A 22 6.17 -6.38 2.21
C HIS A 22 5.47 -5.12 1.65
N MET A 23 5.77 -3.93 2.19
CA MET A 23 5.24 -2.68 1.65
C MET A 23 5.71 -2.42 0.21
N ASN A 24 6.97 -2.71 -0.11
CA ASN A 24 7.49 -2.59 -1.48
C ASN A 24 6.87 -3.61 -2.44
N GLU A 25 6.65 -4.85 -2.00
CA GLU A 25 5.90 -5.83 -2.81
C GLU A 25 4.47 -5.35 -3.10
N MET A 26 3.80 -4.79 -2.09
CA MET A 26 2.45 -4.25 -2.24
C MET A 26 2.41 -3.06 -3.21
N LEU A 27 3.41 -2.18 -3.19
CA LEU A 27 3.55 -1.08 -4.17
C LEU A 27 3.59 -1.61 -5.62
N MET A 28 4.36 -2.67 -5.84
CA MET A 28 4.49 -3.30 -7.17
C MET A 28 3.19 -3.98 -7.61
N GLN A 29 2.50 -4.66 -6.68
CA GLN A 29 1.18 -5.27 -6.95
C GLN A 29 0.16 -4.20 -7.33
N LEU A 30 0.06 -3.13 -6.53
CA LEU A 30 -0.86 -2.02 -6.80
C LEU A 30 -0.58 -1.37 -8.15
N SER A 31 0.68 -1.25 -8.57
CA SER A 31 1.03 -0.65 -9.87
C SER A 31 0.46 -1.38 -11.08
N HIS A 32 0.21 -2.68 -10.95
CA HIS A 32 -0.30 -3.53 -12.03
C HIS A 32 -1.75 -3.96 -11.81
N ASP A 33 -2.42 -3.41 -10.80
CA ASP A 33 -3.77 -3.83 -10.43
C ASP A 33 -4.82 -3.26 -11.39
N PRO A 34 -5.49 -4.12 -12.20
CA PRO A 34 -6.50 -3.70 -13.16
C PRO A 34 -7.87 -3.48 -12.51
N GLN A 35 -8.07 -3.92 -11.26
CA GLN A 35 -9.34 -3.82 -10.55
C GLN A 35 -9.50 -2.48 -9.82
N LEU A 36 -8.40 -1.75 -9.61
CA LEU A 36 -8.40 -0.42 -9.02
C LEU A 36 -8.37 0.66 -10.10
N ASN A 37 -9.01 1.78 -9.81
CA ASN A 37 -8.85 3.00 -10.59
C ASN A 37 -7.50 3.67 -10.27
N GLU A 38 -7.06 4.59 -11.13
CA GLU A 38 -5.79 5.29 -10.96
C GLU A 38 -5.69 6.02 -9.61
N ASP A 39 -6.74 6.74 -9.22
CA ASP A 39 -6.79 7.44 -7.93
C ASP A 39 -6.70 6.48 -6.74
N GLN A 40 -7.34 5.32 -6.83
CA GLN A 40 -7.32 4.31 -5.77
C GLN A 40 -5.93 3.69 -5.61
N ARG A 41 -5.29 3.34 -6.74
CA ARG A 41 -3.89 2.87 -6.74
C ARG A 41 -2.98 3.94 -6.15
N PHE A 42 -3.08 5.16 -6.64
CA PHE A 42 -2.22 6.26 -6.22
C PHE A 42 -2.37 6.55 -4.72
N THR A 43 -3.60 6.58 -4.22
CA THR A 43 -3.89 6.78 -2.79
C THR A 43 -3.19 5.72 -1.93
N GLN A 44 -3.37 4.44 -2.24
CA GLN A 44 -2.79 3.37 -1.43
C GLN A 44 -1.27 3.29 -1.59
N GLN A 45 -0.74 3.58 -2.78
CA GLN A 45 0.70 3.66 -3.00
C GLN A 45 1.34 4.81 -2.20
N GLN A 46 0.69 5.97 -2.14
CA GLN A 46 1.19 7.11 -1.39
C GLN A 46 1.27 6.80 0.11
N ARG A 47 0.23 6.15 0.67
CA ARG A 47 0.23 5.69 2.06
C ARG A 47 1.39 4.76 2.38
N LEU A 48 1.67 3.78 1.51
CA LEU A 48 2.80 2.87 1.68
C LEU A 48 4.15 3.61 1.61
N ARG A 49 4.31 4.56 0.69
CA ARG A 49 5.54 5.38 0.58
C ARG A 49 5.79 6.22 1.82
N GLU A 50 4.75 6.83 2.38
CA GLU A 50 4.83 7.62 3.62
C GLU A 50 5.24 6.75 4.80
N ALA A 51 4.65 5.56 4.93
CA ALA A 51 5.03 4.59 5.97
C ALA A 51 6.49 4.17 5.82
N ILE A 52 6.92 3.77 4.61
CA ILE A 52 8.33 3.42 4.33
C ILE A 52 9.28 4.57 4.69
N PHE A 53 8.94 5.81 4.33
CA PHE A 53 9.77 6.98 4.63
C PHE A 53 9.83 7.25 6.14
N ALA A 54 8.72 7.09 6.85
CA ALA A 54 8.69 7.21 8.31
C ALA A 54 9.60 6.16 8.97
N HIS A 55 9.63 4.93 8.45
CA HIS A 55 10.52 3.88 8.97
C HIS A 55 11.99 4.13 8.67
N HIS A 56 12.32 4.71 7.52
CA HIS A 56 13.71 5.00 7.16
C HIS A 56 14.34 6.13 7.98
N ASN A 57 13.53 6.98 8.62
CA ASN A 57 13.97 8.13 9.41
C ASN A 57 13.90 7.88 10.94
N VAL A 58 13.67 6.64 11.37
CA VAL A 58 13.73 6.21 12.79
C VAL A 58 15.03 5.46 13.02
#